data_AF-A0AB40BII5-F1
#
_entry.id   AF-A0AB40BII5-F1
#
_cell.length_a   1.000
_cell.length_b   1.000
_cell.length_c   1.000
_cell.angle_alpha   90.00
_cell.angle_beta   90.00
_cell.angle_gamma   90.00
#
_symmetry.space_group_name_H-M   'P 1'
#
loop_
_entity.id
_entity.type
_entity.pdbx_description
1 polymer ?
#
loop_
_entity_poly.entity_id
_entity_poly.type
_entity_poly.pdbx_seq_one_letter_code
_entity_poly.pdbx_strand_id
1 'polypeptide(L)'
;MKKELLAIVYASDKFRPYLVHWKFEKVMKRYGVTHRVAIAYHPQTNGQVEVTNGELKLIIEKTVHQGRSDWLKWLDDALWAYRIAYKTSTGHTPYRLVYGKACHLLVELEHQAYRAIKLLNLNTQEMQRKRNFN
;
A
#
# COMPACT_ATOMS: atom_id res chain seq x y z
N MET A 1 -31.60 -2.21 0.38
CA MET A 1 -30.65 -1.12 0.04
C MET A 1 -29.82 -1.55 -1.16
N LYS A 2 -30.12 -1.04 -2.36
CA LYS A 2 -29.31 -1.30 -3.56
C LYS A 2 -27.95 -0.65 -3.33
N LYS A 3 -26.90 -1.46 -3.23
CA LYS A 3 -25.52 -0.96 -3.20
C LYS A 3 -25.21 -0.48 -4.61
N GLU A 4 -25.56 0.76 -4.93
CA GLU A 4 -25.02 1.42 -6.11
C GLU A 4 -23.52 1.57 -5.86
N LEU A 5 -22.72 0.80 -6.59
CA LEU A 5 -21.27 0.86 -6.53
C LEU A 5 -20.84 2.18 -7.18
N LEU A 6 -20.79 3.25 -6.38
CA LEU A 6 -20.15 4.50 -6.76
C LEU A 6 -18.65 4.26 -6.86
N ALA A 7 -18.17 3.97 -8.07
CA ALA A 7 -16.74 4.04 -8.36
C ALA A 7 -16.40 5.47 -8.79
N ILE A 8 -15.78 6.22 -7.88
CA ILE A 8 -15.16 7.49 -8.25
C ILE A 8 -13.85 7.12 -8.95
N VAL A 9 -13.80 7.29 -10.27
CA VAL A 9 -12.57 7.07 -11.05
C VAL A 9 -11.79 8.37 -11.06
N TYR A 10 -10.70 8.40 -10.30
CA TYR A 10 -9.82 9.55 -10.20
C TYR A 10 -8.87 9.57 -11.40
N ALA A 11 -9.06 10.52 -12.32
CA ALA A 11 -8.07 10.81 -13.36
C ALA A 11 -7.02 11.78 -12.80
N SER A 12 -5.75 11.38 -12.91
CA SER A 12 -4.67 12.36 -13.11
C SER A 12 -5.03 13.25 -14.31
N ASP A 13 -4.67 14.53 -14.27
CA ASP A 13 -5.05 15.54 -15.28
C ASP A 13 -4.73 15.08 -16.72
N LYS A 14 -3.67 14.27 -16.88
CA LYS A 14 -3.26 13.66 -18.16
C LYS A 14 -4.21 12.57 -18.68
N PHE A 15 -4.95 11.91 -17.79
CA PHE A 15 -5.87 10.82 -18.13
C PHE A 15 -7.32 11.27 -18.31
N ARG A 16 -7.63 12.54 -17.96
CA ARG A 16 -8.97 13.12 -18.03
C ARG A 16 -9.63 13.00 -19.42
N PRO A 17 -8.95 13.25 -20.55
CA PRO A 17 -9.56 13.11 -21.87
C PRO A 17 -10.02 11.68 -22.17
N TYR A 18 -9.32 10.68 -21.62
CA TYR A 18 -9.64 9.26 -21.80
C TYR A 18 -10.81 8.80 -20.94
N LEU A 19 -10.99 9.39 -19.74
CA LEU A 19 -12.11 9.07 -18.86
C LEU A 19 -13.44 9.70 -19.31
N VAL A 20 -13.38 10.84 -20.00
CA VAL A 20 -14.56 11.53 -20.55
C VAL A 20 -14.95 10.97 -21.92
N HIS A 21 -14.12 10.10 -22.50
CA HIS A 21 -14.40 9.49 -23.80
C HIS A 21 -15.65 8.59 -23.75
N TRP A 22 -16.51 8.68 -24.77
CA TRP A 22 -17.79 7.96 -24.85
C TRP A 22 -17.68 6.44 -24.64
N LYS A 23 -16.56 5.84 -25.08
CA LYS A 23 -16.27 4.40 -24.86
C LYS A 23 -16.22 4.06 -23.37
N PHE A 24 -15.60 4.91 -22.55
CA PHE A 24 -15.47 4.69 -21.12
C PHE A 24 -16.83 4.84 -20.42
N GLU A 25 -17.61 5.86 -20.81
CA GLU A 25 -18.97 6.07 -20.30
C GLU A 25 -19.90 4.89 -20.62
N LYS A 26 -19.80 4.32 -21.82
CA LYS A 26 -20.56 3.13 -22.24
C LYS A 26 -20.23 1.90 -21.38
N VAL A 27 -18.96 1.73 -21.01
CA VAL A 27 -18.52 0.65 -20.11
C VAL A 27 -19.06 0.88 -18.70
N MET A 28 -18.95 2.10 -18.17
CA MET A 28 -19.46 2.42 -16.82
C MET A 28 -20.97 2.22 -16.70
N LYS A 29 -21.74 2.63 -17.72
CA LYS A 29 -23.19 2.37 -17.79
C LYS A 29 -23.52 0.87 -17.81
N ARG A 30 -22.75 0.03 -18.50
CA ARG A 30 -22.95 -1.43 -18.50
C ARG A 30 -22.77 -2.06 -17.13
N TYR A 31 -21.82 -1.56 -16.33
CA TYR A 31 -21.57 -2.06 -14.98
C TYR A 31 -22.42 -1.37 -13.91
N GLY A 32 -23.36 -0.48 -14.29
CA GLY A 32 -24.20 0.25 -13.35
C GLY A 32 -23.43 1.23 -12.46
N VAL A 33 -22.26 1.68 -12.90
CA VAL A 33 -21.37 2.55 -12.15
C VAL A 33 -21.65 4.01 -12.52
N THR A 34 -21.98 4.83 -11.53
CA THR A 34 -22.11 6.28 -11.70
C THR A 34 -20.72 6.92 -11.77
N HIS A 35 -20.26 7.22 -12.97
CA HIS A 35 -18.98 7.88 -13.18
C HIS A 35 -19.05 9.37 -12.81
N ARG A 36 -18.29 9.77 -11.78
CA ARG A 36 -18.13 11.17 -11.37
C ARG A 36 -16.67 11.59 -11.57
N VAL A 37 -16.44 12.55 -12.47
CA VAL A 37 -15.11 13.10 -12.74
C VAL A 37 -14.89 14.34 -11.87
N ALA A 38 -13.91 14.29 -10.99
CA ALA A 38 -13.50 15.45 -10.21
C ALA A 38 -12.78 16.50 -11.09
N ILE A 39 -12.82 17.76 -10.67
CA ILE A 39 -12.06 18.84 -11.30
C ILE A 39 -10.61 18.79 -10.79
N ALA A 40 -9.65 19.17 -11.64
CA ALA A 40 -8.25 19.30 -11.25
C ALA A 40 -8.12 20.23 -10.03
N TYR A 41 -7.22 19.91 -9.10
CA TYR A 41 -6.98 20.68 -7.86
C TYR A 41 -8.24 20.92 -7.02
N HIS A 42 -9.10 19.90 -6.89
CA HIS A 42 -10.19 19.93 -5.94
C HIS A 42 -9.82 19.15 -4.66
N PRO A 43 -9.16 19.79 -3.68
CA PRO A 43 -8.61 19.13 -2.49
C PRO A 43 -9.67 18.44 -1.63
N GLN A 44 -10.93 18.87 -1.74
CA GLN A 44 -12.04 18.30 -0.98
C GLN A 44 -12.46 16.91 -1.48
N THR A 45 -12.27 16.62 -2.77
CA THR A 45 -12.58 15.31 -3.36
C THR A 45 -11.33 14.45 -3.58
N ASN A 46 -10.18 15.07 -3.85
CA ASN A 46 -8.92 14.37 -4.15
C ASN A 46 -7.95 14.31 -2.97
N GLY A 47 -8.16 15.06 -1.89
CA GLY A 47 -7.18 15.19 -0.81
C GLY A 47 -6.83 13.87 -0.15
N GLN A 48 -7.81 12.98 0.06
CA GLN A 48 -7.55 11.66 0.63
C GLN A 48 -6.61 10.85 -0.27
N VAL A 49 -6.85 10.86 -1.59
CA VAL A 49 -6.04 10.13 -2.57
C VAL A 49 -4.64 10.72 -2.67
N GLU A 50 -4.52 12.04 -2.67
CA GLU A 50 -3.23 12.75 -2.69
C GLU A 50 -2.38 12.41 -1.47
N VAL A 51 -2.98 12.41 -0.26
CA VAL A 51 -2.30 12.00 0.97
C VAL A 51 -1.87 10.54 0.88
N THR A 52 -2.76 9.62 0.45
CA THR A 52 -2.39 8.20 0.33
C THR A 52 -1.26 7.97 -0.68
N ASN A 53 -1.26 8.70 -1.79
CA ASN A 53 -0.22 8.60 -2.82
C ASN A 53 1.11 9.16 -2.32
N GLY A 54 1.10 10.26 -1.56
CA GLY A 54 2.29 10.80 -0.92
C GLY A 54 2.91 9.83 0.09
N GLU A 55 2.09 9.16 0.89
CA GLU A 55 2.54 8.15 1.86
C GLU A 55 3.14 6.92 1.16
N LEU A 56 2.50 6.41 0.11
CA LEU A 56 3.02 5.29 -0.69
C LEU A 56 4.35 5.66 -1.35
N LYS A 57 4.45 6.87 -1.89
CA LYS A 57 5.70 7.38 -2.48
C LYS A 57 6.82 7.41 -1.44
N LEU A 58 6.55 7.88 -0.22
CA LEU A 58 7.53 7.90 0.86
C LEU A 58 7.98 6.49 1.28
N ILE A 59 7.07 5.53 1.33
CA ILE A 59 7.40 4.13 1.65
C ILE A 59 8.32 3.56 0.57
N ILE A 60 7.95 3.71 -0.71
CA ILE A 60 8.75 3.23 -1.83
C ILE A 60 10.12 3.92 -1.86
N GLU A 61 10.20 5.23 -1.63
CA GLU A 61 11.45 5.98 -1.57
C GLU A 61 12.38 5.49 -0.45
N LYS A 62 11.83 5.12 0.70
CA LYS A 62 12.62 4.57 1.82
C LYS A 62 13.07 3.13 1.58
N THR A 63 12.28 2.32 0.88
CA THR A 63 12.58 0.91 0.61
C THR A 63 13.53 0.72 -0.57
N VAL A 64 13.42 1.56 -1.61
CA VAL A 64 14.29 1.51 -2.80
C VAL A 64 15.61 2.23 -2.48
N HIS A 65 16.52 1.57 -1.76
CA HIS A 65 17.74 2.21 -1.29
C HIS A 65 18.93 2.20 -2.28
N GLN A 66 18.84 1.60 -3.48
CA GLN A 66 20.02 1.49 -4.37
C GLN A 66 19.77 1.37 -5.87
N GLY A 67 18.52 1.27 -6.36
CA GLY A 67 18.25 1.12 -7.79
C GLY A 67 16.88 1.61 -8.19
N ARG A 68 16.81 2.80 -8.80
CA ARG A 68 15.56 3.43 -9.28
C ARG A 68 14.79 2.61 -10.34
N SER A 69 15.35 1.52 -10.84
CA SER A 69 14.79 0.74 -11.95
C SER A 69 13.75 -0.31 -11.54
N ASP A 70 13.66 -0.66 -10.26
CA ASP A 70 12.89 -1.82 -9.78
C ASP A 70 11.71 -1.45 -8.86
N TRP A 71 11.22 -0.20 -8.91
CA TRP A 71 10.13 0.29 -8.06
C TRP A 71 8.86 -0.56 -8.12
N LEU A 72 8.56 -1.16 -9.28
CA LEU A 72 7.39 -2.01 -9.46
C LEU A 72 7.45 -3.27 -8.58
N LYS A 73 8.64 -3.85 -8.39
CA LYS A 73 8.84 -5.04 -7.54
C LYS A 73 8.54 -4.74 -6.06
N TRP A 74 8.80 -3.51 -5.63
CA TRP A 74 8.57 -3.04 -4.27
C TRP A 74 7.17 -2.47 -4.05
N LEU A 75 6.37 -2.33 -5.10
CA LEU A 75 5.04 -1.76 -5.01
C LEU A 75 4.10 -2.63 -4.16
N ASP A 76 4.17 -3.96 -4.35
CA ASP A 76 3.35 -4.90 -3.57
C ASP A 76 3.71 -4.86 -2.08
N ASP A 77 5.00 -4.83 -1.76
CA ASP A 77 5.49 -4.71 -0.39
C ASP A 77 5.12 -3.35 0.24
N ALA A 78 5.22 -2.27 -0.53
CA ALA A 78 4.83 -0.93 -0.06
C ALA A 78 3.32 -0.82 0.17
N LEU A 79 2.50 -1.40 -0.70
CA LEU A 79 1.05 -1.49 -0.54
C LEU A 79 0.69 -2.35 0.68
N TRP A 80 1.42 -3.44 0.90
CA TRP A 80 1.23 -4.28 2.07
C TRP A 80 1.55 -3.52 3.35
N ALA A 81 2.71 -2.88 3.42
CA ALA A 81 3.13 -2.02 4.52
C ALA A 81 2.11 -0.91 4.81
N TYR A 82 1.58 -0.28 3.77
CA TYR A 82 0.53 0.73 3.89
C TYR A 82 -0.76 0.17 4.51
N ARG A 83 -1.20 -1.02 4.08
CA ARG A 83 -2.44 -1.67 4.54
C ARG A 83 -2.39 -2.08 6.01
N ILE A 84 -1.21 -2.48 6.49
CA ILE A 84 -1.00 -2.91 7.88
C ILE A 84 -0.67 -1.75 8.82
N ALA A 85 -0.18 -0.63 8.31
CA ALA A 85 0.19 0.52 9.13
C ALA A 85 -1.05 1.13 9.81
N TYR A 86 -0.94 1.38 11.11
CA TYR A 86 -1.99 2.04 11.88
C TYR A 86 -2.09 3.52 11.50
N LYS A 87 -3.31 3.98 11.19
CA LYS A 87 -3.57 5.38 10.87
C LYS A 87 -4.23 6.07 12.05
N THR A 88 -3.52 7.02 12.66
CA THR A 88 -4.04 7.81 13.78
C THR A 88 -5.28 8.61 13.39
N SER A 89 -5.37 9.07 12.14
CA SER A 89 -6.54 9.81 11.62
C SER A 89 -7.80 8.97 11.54
N THR A 90 -7.68 7.65 11.38
CA THR A 90 -8.84 6.73 11.25
C THR A 90 -9.00 5.81 12.47
N GLY A 91 -8.02 5.79 13.39
CA GLY A 91 -8.02 4.94 14.57
C GLY A 91 -7.87 3.44 14.29
N HIS A 92 -7.61 3.06 13.03
CA HIS A 92 -7.54 1.67 12.58
C HIS A 92 -6.54 1.52 11.43
N THR A 93 -6.18 0.29 11.11
CA THR A 93 -5.41 -0.04 9.90
C THR A 93 -6.34 -0.07 8.69
N PRO A 94 -5.88 0.36 7.50
CA PRO A 94 -6.69 0.28 6.28
C PRO A 94 -7.20 -1.14 5.98
N TYR A 95 -6.39 -2.17 6.27
CA TYR A 95 -6.82 -3.56 6.14
C TYR A 95 -8.05 -3.89 7.00
N ARG A 96 -8.05 -3.43 8.26
CA ARG A 96 -9.17 -3.67 9.19
C ARG A 96 -10.45 -2.99 8.73
N LEU A 97 -10.36 -1.82 8.09
CA LEU A 97 -11.52 -1.12 7.54
C LEU A 97 -12.15 -1.87 6.37
N VAL A 98 -11.35 -2.50 5.52
CA VAL A 98 -11.84 -3.22 4.32
C VAL A 98 -12.42 -4.58 4.69
N TYR A 99 -11.74 -5.35 5.55
CA TYR A 99 -12.09 -6.74 5.83
C TYR A 99 -12.81 -6.95 7.16
N GLY A 100 -12.92 -5.91 8.01
CA GLY A 100 -13.52 -5.99 9.34
C GLY A 100 -12.74 -6.83 10.35
N LYS A 101 -11.57 -7.38 9.96
CA LYS A 101 -10.71 -8.23 10.80
C LYS A 101 -9.34 -7.60 10.97
N ALA A 102 -8.71 -7.84 12.12
CA ALA A 102 -7.30 -7.52 12.29
C ALA A 102 -6.46 -8.38 11.34
N CYS A 103 -5.45 -7.80 10.70
CA CYS A 103 -4.53 -8.55 9.86
C CYS A 103 -3.75 -9.52 10.78
N HIS A 104 -3.75 -10.83 10.50
CA HIS A 104 -3.02 -11.86 11.28
C HIS A 104 -1.51 -11.81 11.07
N LEU A 105 -0.96 -10.60 10.94
CA LEU A 105 0.42 -10.31 10.54
C LEU A 105 1.48 -10.79 11.55
N LEU A 106 1.09 -11.29 12.72
CA LEU A 106 2.04 -11.58 13.79
C LEU A 106 2.83 -12.87 13.53
N VAL A 107 2.21 -13.97 13.10
CA VAL A 107 2.93 -15.26 13.07
C VAL A 107 4.12 -15.27 12.09
N GLU A 108 3.96 -14.84 10.84
CA GLU A 108 5.04 -14.97 9.86
C GLU A 108 6.17 -13.97 10.09
N LEU A 109 5.85 -12.74 10.51
CA LEU A 109 6.85 -11.71 10.86
C LEU A 109 7.55 -12.02 12.19
N GLU A 110 6.83 -12.51 13.21
CA GLU A 110 7.42 -13.00 14.45
C GLU A 110 8.32 -14.20 14.18
N HIS A 111 7.91 -15.15 13.33
CA HIS A 111 8.74 -16.29 12.97
C HIS A 111 9.99 -15.87 12.18
N GLN A 112 9.89 -14.92 11.25
CA GLN A 112 11.06 -14.42 10.52
C GLN A 112 12.01 -13.63 11.42
N ALA A 113 11.49 -12.76 12.30
CA ALA A 113 12.29 -12.04 13.28
C ALA A 113 12.96 -13.01 14.27
N TYR A 114 12.23 -14.01 14.77
CA TYR A 114 12.75 -15.05 15.64
C TYR A 114 13.85 -15.88 14.95
N ARG A 115 13.66 -16.25 13.67
CA ARG A 115 14.69 -16.95 12.88
C ARG A 115 15.94 -16.10 12.69
N ALA A 116 15.80 -14.82 12.38
CA ALA A 116 16.92 -13.90 12.22
C ALA A 116 17.70 -13.71 13.54
N ILE A 117 17.01 -13.53 14.66
CA ILE A 117 17.63 -13.42 15.99
C ILE A 117 18.35 -14.72 16.36
N LYS A 118 17.74 -15.88 16.10
CA LYS A 118 18.37 -17.18 16.37
C LYS A 118 19.63 -17.40 15.53
N LEU A 119 19.62 -17.00 14.26
CA LEU A 119 20.78 -17.02 13.37
C LEU A 119 21.91 -16.11 13.86
N LEU A 120 21.59 -14.88 14.27
CA LEU A 120 22.57 -13.94 14.83
C LEU A 120 23.19 -14.46 16.12
N ASN A 121 22.38 -15.07 17.00
CA ASN A 121 22.86 -15.65 18.25
C ASN A 121 23.76 -16.88 18.02
N LEU A 122 23.44 -17.73 17.04
CA LEU A 122 24.27 -18.88 16.64
C LEU A 122 25.63 -18.42 16.10
N ASN A 123 25.65 -17.46 15.19
CA ASN A 123 26.90 -16.89 14.65
C ASN A 123 27.76 -16.24 15.74
N THR A 124 27.14 -15.59 16.73
CA THR A 124 27.85 -14.97 17.85
C THR A 124 28.53 -16.02 18.73
N GLN A 125 27.85 -17.16 18.99
CA GLN A 125 28.44 -18.28 19.74
C GLN A 125 29.56 -18.97 18.97
N GLU A 126 29.43 -19.14 17.66
CA GLU A 126 30.50 -19.68 16.81
C GLU A 126 31.74 -18.77 16.80
N MET A 127 31.53 -17.45 16.74
CA MET A 127 32.61 -16.45 16.82
C MET A 127 33.29 -16.44 18.20
N GLN A 128 32.53 -16.59 19.29
CA GLN A 128 33.07 -16.74 20.64
C GLN A 128 33.86 -18.03 20.82
N ARG A 129 33.38 -19.15 20.28
CA ARG A 129 34.13 -20.42 20.28
C ARG A 129 35.45 -20.29 19.54
N LYS A 130 35.45 -19.73 18.32
CA LYS A 130 36.70 -19.52 17.54
C LYS A 130 37.71 -18.60 18.24
N ARG A 131 37.26 -17.62 19.04
CA ARG A 131 38.13 -16.77 19.86
C ARG A 131 38.74 -17.50 21.06
N ASN A 132 38.08 -18.50 21.62
CA ASN A 132 38.55 -19.25 22.78
C ASN A 132 39.50 -20.41 22.43
N PHE A 133 39.67 -20.71 21.13
CA PHE A 133 40.57 -21.76 20.62
C PHE A 133 41.88 -21.21 20.02
N ASN A 134 42.18 -19.93 20.21
CA ASN A 134 43.43 -19.26 19.83
C ASN A 134 44.11 -18.72 21.09
#